data_AF-A0A920BZU0-F1
#
_entry.id   AF-A0A920BZU0-F1
#
_cell.length_a   1.000
_cell.length_b   1.000
_cell.length_c   1.000
_cell.angle_alpha   90.00
_cell.angle_beta   90.00
_cell.angle_gamma   90.00
#
_symmetry.space_group_name_H-M   'P 1'
#
loop_
_entity.id
_entity.type
_entity.pdbx_description
1 polymer ?
#
loop_
_entity_poly.entity_id
_entity_poly.type
_entity_poly.pdbx_seq_one_letter_code
_entity_poly.pdbx_strand_id
1 'polypeptide(L)'
;MLRNKQTAGSKVIRQKIMKEKPILSLHGHIHESPRMSGKWYEEIGEILSINPGQGNELHAVIIDIDSTTMNVKHTVFGEMSRPLPRNIRC
;
A
#
# COMPACT_ATOMS: atom_id res chain seq x y z
N MET A 1 -6.60 -12.16 -1.03
CA MET A 1 -7.78 -12.77 -1.70
C MET A 1 -8.88 -13.04 -0.68
N LEU A 2 -10.13 -12.70 -0.98
CA LEU A 2 -11.28 -13.29 -0.28
C LEU A 2 -11.49 -14.73 -0.78
N ARG A 3 -12.12 -15.57 0.06
CA ARG A 3 -12.36 -17.02 -0.11
C ARG A 3 -12.85 -17.48 -1.51
N ASN A 4 -13.36 -16.57 -2.35
CA ASN A 4 -13.95 -16.85 -3.66
C ASN A 4 -13.18 -16.27 -4.86
N LYS A 5 -11.89 -15.94 -4.74
CA LYS A 5 -11.06 -15.30 -5.80
C LYS A 5 -11.59 -13.94 -6.31
N GLN A 6 -12.59 -13.37 -5.64
CA GLN A 6 -13.09 -12.03 -5.95
C GLN A 6 -12.26 -11.01 -5.17
N THR A 7 -11.73 -10.02 -5.87
CA THR A 7 -11.15 -8.84 -5.24
C THR A 7 -12.30 -8.09 -4.59
N ALA A 8 -12.23 -7.86 -3.28
CA ALA A 8 -13.23 -7.04 -2.62
C ALA A 8 -13.26 -5.60 -3.19
N GLY A 9 -12.18 -5.21 -3.93
CA GLY A 9 -11.74 -3.89 -4.42
C GLY A 9 -12.80 -2.86 -4.79
N SER A 10 -12.69 -1.62 -4.28
CA SER A 10 -13.41 -0.50 -4.91
C SER A 10 -12.75 -0.15 -6.25
N LYS A 11 -13.44 -0.48 -7.34
CA LYS A 11 -13.00 -0.14 -8.71
C LYS A 11 -12.85 1.37 -8.89
N VAL A 12 -13.72 2.16 -8.26
CA VAL A 12 -13.71 3.63 -8.33
C VAL A 12 -12.44 4.19 -7.69
N ILE A 13 -12.03 3.65 -6.53
CA ILE A 13 -10.78 4.05 -5.87
C ILE A 13 -9.57 3.70 -6.75
N ARG A 14 -9.53 2.48 -7.31
CA ARG A 14 -8.44 2.10 -8.23
C ARG A 14 -8.35 3.02 -9.45
N GLN A 15 -9.49 3.37 -10.06
CA GLN A 15 -9.54 4.30 -11.18
C GLN A 15 -9.06 5.70 -10.79
N LYS A 16 -9.44 6.19 -9.60
CA LYS A 16 -8.99 7.48 -9.09
C LYS A 16 -7.47 7.48 -8.85
N ILE A 17 -6.92 6.43 -8.26
CA ILE A 17 -5.47 6.26 -8.06
C ILE A 17 -4.73 6.28 -9.41
N MET A 18 -5.21 5.51 -10.39
CA MET A 18 -4.61 5.47 -11.73
C MET A 18 -4.68 6.82 -12.47
N LYS A 19 -5.74 7.60 -12.23
CA LYS A 19 -5.93 8.92 -12.83
C LYS A 19 -5.02 9.98 -12.19
N GLU A 20 -5.03 10.06 -10.86
CA GLU A 20 -4.35 11.12 -10.11
C GLU A 20 -2.85 10.83 -9.89
N LYS A 21 -2.45 9.56 -9.99
CA LYS A 21 -1.07 9.08 -9.84
C LYS A 21 -0.35 9.66 -8.60
N PRO A 22 -0.93 9.51 -7.39
CA PRO A 22 -0.25 9.95 -6.18
C PRO A 22 1.02 9.14 -5.93
N ILE A 23 1.94 9.69 -5.14
CA ILE A 23 3.20 9.03 -4.77
C ILE A 23 2.96 7.77 -3.93
N LEU A 24 1.88 7.81 -3.14
CA LEU A 24 1.48 6.82 -2.17
C LEU A 24 -0.04 6.91 -1.95
N SER A 25 -0.67 5.79 -1.67
CA SER A 25 -2.08 5.73 -1.29
C SER A 25 -2.27 4.84 -0.05
N LEU A 26 -2.98 5.37 0.95
CA LEU A 26 -3.17 4.74 2.27
C LEU A 26 -4.62 4.34 2.45
N HIS A 27 -4.86 3.06 2.72
CA HIS A 27 -6.21 2.49 2.73
C HIS A 27 -6.41 1.58 3.93
N GLY A 28 -7.46 1.86 4.71
CA GLY A 28 -7.95 0.99 5.77
C GLY A 28 -9.35 0.48 5.42
N HIS A 29 -9.44 -0.66 4.73
CA HIS A 29 -10.68 -1.43 4.62
C HIS A 29 -10.37 -2.89 4.26
N ILE A 30 -11.40 -3.75 4.21
CA ILE A 30 -11.39 -5.24 4.05
C ILE A 30 -10.60 -5.77 2.82
N HIS A 31 -10.00 -4.91 2.02
CA HIS A 31 -9.30 -5.28 0.80
C HIS A 31 -7.94 -5.86 1.14
N GLU A 32 -7.98 -7.19 1.17
CA GLU A 32 -6.89 -8.12 1.41
C GLU A 32 -6.11 -7.77 2.67
N SER A 33 -6.70 -8.11 3.82
CA SER A 33 -5.96 -8.11 5.07
C SER A 33 -4.62 -8.82 4.85
N PRO A 34 -3.48 -8.22 5.25
CA PRO A 34 -2.19 -8.87 5.24
C PRO A 34 -2.23 -10.24 5.93
N ARG A 35 -3.13 -10.43 6.89
CA ARG A 35 -3.40 -11.70 7.56
C ARG A 35 -3.77 -12.84 6.60
N MET A 36 -4.40 -12.53 5.47
CA MET A 36 -4.87 -13.52 4.49
C MET A 36 -3.88 -13.74 3.33
N SER A 37 -3.07 -12.74 2.98
CA SER A 37 -2.19 -12.77 1.79
C SER A 37 -0.69 -12.72 2.13
N GLY A 38 -0.32 -12.35 3.36
CA GLY A 38 1.05 -11.97 3.75
C GLY A 38 1.53 -10.64 3.12
N LYS A 39 0.73 -10.05 2.22
CA LYS A 39 1.06 -8.82 1.50
C LYS A 39 0.31 -7.65 2.11
N TRP A 40 1.06 -6.68 2.60
CA TRP A 40 0.57 -5.45 3.23
C TRP A 40 0.68 -4.21 2.32
N TYR A 41 1.15 -4.43 1.09
CA TYR A 41 1.17 -3.43 0.03
C TYR A 41 0.91 -4.08 -1.34
N GLU A 42 0.44 -3.26 -2.28
CA GLU A 42 0.32 -3.56 -3.71
C GLU A 42 0.95 -2.42 -4.51
N GLU A 43 1.58 -2.74 -5.64
CA GLU A 43 2.01 -1.75 -6.62
C GLU A 43 0.94 -1.59 -7.71
N ILE A 44 0.41 -0.38 -7.83
CA ILE A 44 -0.59 0.00 -8.84
C ILE A 44 0.11 0.90 -9.85
N GLY A 45 0.76 0.29 -10.86
CA GLY A 45 1.70 1.02 -11.72
C GLY A 45 2.92 1.46 -10.91
N GLU A 46 3.22 2.75 -10.88
CA GLU A 46 4.32 3.30 -10.06
C GLU A 46 3.88 3.61 -8.61
N ILE A 47 2.61 3.43 -8.28
CA ILE A 47 2.01 3.91 -7.03
C ILE A 47 2.05 2.80 -5.98
N LEU A 48 2.54 3.11 -4.78
CA LEU A 48 2.46 2.19 -3.67
C LEU A 48 1.07 2.33 -2.99
N SER A 49 0.34 1.23 -2.86
CA SER A 49 -0.93 1.17 -2.13
C SER A 49 -0.74 0.32 -0.88
N ILE A 50 -0.92 0.91 0.30
CA ILE A 50 -0.60 0.28 1.59
C ILE A 50 -1.86 0.00 2.39
N ASN A 51 -1.93 -1.20 2.96
CA ASN A 51 -2.90 -1.60 3.97
C ASN A 51 -2.14 -2.17 5.19
N PRO A 52 -2.06 -1.42 6.31
CA PRO A 52 -1.41 -1.90 7.54
C PRO A 52 -2.05 -3.18 8.11
N GLY A 53 -3.31 -3.46 7.78
CA GLY A 53 -4.02 -4.59 8.35
C GLY A 53 -4.42 -4.39 9.81
N GLN A 54 -4.82 -5.49 10.44
CA GLN A 54 -5.35 -5.54 11.80
C GLN A 54 -5.04 -6.90 12.42
N GLY A 55 -4.86 -6.94 13.74
CA GLY A 55 -4.49 -8.14 14.49
C GLY A 55 -4.38 -7.88 15.98
N ASN A 56 -3.90 -8.88 16.73
CA ASN A 56 -3.66 -8.77 18.17
C ASN A 56 -2.42 -7.90 18.47
N GLU A 57 -1.45 -7.89 17.56
CA GLU A 57 -0.28 -7.00 17.60
C GLU A 57 -0.62 -5.64 16.98
N LEU A 58 0.14 -4.60 17.32
CA LEU A 58 0.00 -3.29 16.68
C LEU A 58 0.40 -3.40 15.20
N HIS A 59 -0.58 -3.26 14.30
CA HIS A 59 -0.36 -3.14 12.86
C HIS A 59 -0.24 -1.66 12.47
N ALA A 60 0.99 -1.22 12.24
CA ALA A 60 1.28 0.14 11.79
C ALA A 60 2.34 0.15 10.69
N VAL A 61 2.31 1.21 9.89
CA VAL A 61 3.31 1.46 8.85
C VAL A 61 3.96 2.80 9.10
N ILE A 62 5.29 2.80 9.15
CA ILE A 62 6.14 3.99 9.22
C ILE A 62 6.66 4.25 7.81
N ILE A 63 6.53 5.49 7.35
CA ILE A 63 6.91 5.89 6.00
C ILE A 63 7.86 7.07 6.11
N ASP A 64 9.06 6.88 5.60
CA ASP A 64 10.08 7.91 5.50
C ASP A 64 10.32 8.20 4.02
N ILE A 65 10.18 9.46 3.63
CA ILE A 65 10.27 9.91 2.24
C ILE A 65 11.34 10.99 2.16
N ASP A 66 12.40 10.73 1.39
CA ASP A 66 13.42 11.71 1.04
C ASP A 66 13.29 12.17 -0.43
N SER A 67 14.20 13.00 -0.89
CA SER A 67 14.20 13.54 -2.27
C SER A 67 14.24 12.49 -3.40
N THR A 68 14.66 11.27 -3.11
CA THR A 68 14.93 10.20 -4.08
C THR A 68 14.37 8.84 -3.69
N THR A 69 14.16 8.57 -2.40
CA THR A 69 13.72 7.27 -1.90
C THR A 69 12.52 7.37 -0.97
N MET A 70 11.76 6.28 -0.91
CA MET A 70 10.71 6.03 0.05
C MET A 70 11.00 4.72 0.77
N ASN A 71 11.19 4.82 2.08
CA ASN A 71 11.39 3.71 2.99
C ASN A 71 10.08 3.45 3.74
N VAL A 72 9.67 2.20 3.79
CA VAL A 72 8.37 1.80 4.33
C VAL A 72 8.58 0.61 5.25
N LYS A 73 8.23 0.77 6.53
CA LYS A 73 8.37 -0.28 7.54
C LYS A 73 7.02 -0.63 8.12
N HIS A 74 6.65 -1.90 8.05
CA HIS A 74 5.52 -2.47 8.75
C HIS A 74 5.98 -3.09 10.07
N THR A 75 5.25 -2.82 11.16
CA THR A 75 5.57 -3.34 12.51
C THR A 75 5.66 -4.86 12.59
N VAL A 76 4.78 -5.58 11.87
CA VAL A 76 4.69 -7.05 11.83
C VAL A 76 5.35 -7.70 10.59
N PHE A 77 5.24 -7.12 9.39
CA PHE A 77 5.57 -7.81 8.13
C PHE A 77 6.88 -7.38 7.47
N GLY A 78 7.71 -6.59 8.15
CA GLY A 78 9.04 -6.18 7.66
C GLY A 78 9.03 -4.84 6.93
N GLU A 79 10.08 -4.60 6.15
CA GLU A 79 10.36 -3.29 5.54
C GLU A 79 10.73 -3.39 4.06
N MET A 80 10.58 -2.28 3.35
CA MET A 80 10.99 -2.12 1.96
C MET A 80 11.53 -0.71 1.71
N SER A 81 12.39 -0.58 0.70
CA SER A 81 12.87 0.69 0.18
C SER A 81 12.70 0.73 -1.33
N ARG A 82 12.32 1.87 -1.88
CA ARG A 82 12.17 2.07 -3.32
C ARG A 82 12.48 3.50 -3.74
N PRO A 83 12.92 3.72 -4.99
CA PRO A 83 13.04 5.06 -5.53
C PRO A 83 11.67 5.73 -5.68
N LEU A 84 11.65 7.06 -5.55
CA LEU A 84 10.48 7.88 -5.84
C LEU A 84 10.15 7.87 -7.34
N PRO A 85 8.85 7.85 -7.72
CA PRO A 85 8.43 8.05 -9.09
C PRO A 85 9.05 9.31 -9.72
N ARG A 86 9.58 9.20 -10.94
CA ARG A 86 10.31 10.28 -11.65
C ARG A 86 9.50 11.56 -11.92
N ASN A 87 8.19 11.53 -11.68
CA ASN A 87 7.26 12.61 -11.96
C ASN A 87 6.95 13.47 -10.72
N ILE A 88 7.65 13.26 -9.60
CA ILE A 88 7.45 14.01 -8.35
C ILE A 88 8.44 15.18 -8.34
N ARG A 89 7.92 16.40 -8.50
CA ARG A 89 8.67 17.62 -8.16
C ARG A 89 8.30 17.97 -6.73
N CYS A 90 9.24 17.78 -5.80
CA CYS A 90 9.19 18.33 -4.45
C CYS A 90 9.34 19.86 -4.48
#